data_AF-A0A5Q8CP73-F1
#
_entry.id   AF-A0A5Q8CP73-F1
#
_cell.length_a   1.000
_cell.length_b   1.000
_cell.length_c   1.000
_cell.angle_alpha   90.00
_cell.angle_beta   90.00
_cell.angle_gamma   90.00
#
_symmetry.space_group_name_H-M   'P 1'
#
loop_
_entity.id
_entity.type
_entity.pdbx_description
1 polymer ?
#
loop_
_entity_poly.entity_id
_entity_poly.type
_entity_poly.pdbx_seq_one_letter_code
_entity_poly.pdbx_strand_id
1 'polypeptide(L)'
;WGLAGFAVFTLAPGLGLPPELPAMPAAELLPRQIWWISTVAATAVGLGLIAFRKSLPLAILAVVLIVAPHVVGAPQPVSFETAIPEGLHHQFVVAVTLTDLVFWLVLGAAVGVVRGRITGTSTSLRDSFA
;
A
#
# COMPACT_ATOMS: atom_id res chain seq x y z
N TRP A 1 -3.45 2.27 -11.19
CA TRP A 1 -2.20 2.41 -10.41
C TRP A 1 -2.39 3.05 -9.05
N GLY A 2 -3.28 4.05 -8.88
CA GLY A 2 -3.61 4.60 -7.55
C GLY A 2 -3.96 3.54 -6.50
N LEU A 3 -4.93 2.66 -6.80
CA LEU A 3 -5.31 1.56 -5.91
C LEU A 3 -4.15 0.61 -5.56
N ALA A 4 -3.21 0.40 -6.49
CA ALA A 4 -2.03 -0.41 -6.22
C ALA A 4 -1.08 0.30 -5.24
N GLY A 5 -0.93 1.62 -5.35
CA GLY A 5 -0.19 2.43 -4.37
C GLY A 5 -0.81 2.34 -2.98
N PHE A 6 -2.13 2.49 -2.87
CA PHE A 6 -2.85 2.28 -1.61
C PHE A 6 -2.62 0.88 -1.04
N ALA A 7 -2.72 -0.15 -1.87
CA ALA A 7 -2.51 -1.53 -1.44
C ALA A 7 -1.10 -1.76 -0.88
N VAL A 8 -0.08 -1.21 -1.56
CA VAL A 8 1.34 -1.37 -1.23
C VAL A 8 1.73 -0.61 0.03
N PHE A 9 1.36 0.67 0.13
CA PHE A 9 1.90 1.55 1.17
C PHE A 9 1.00 1.68 2.40
N THR A 10 -0.30 1.46 2.26
CA THR A 10 -1.28 1.64 3.35
C THR A 10 -1.92 0.32 3.75
N LEU A 11 -2.61 -0.36 2.82
CA LEU A 11 -3.46 -1.50 3.17
C LEU A 11 -2.66 -2.69 3.69
N ALA A 12 -1.72 -3.22 2.90
CA ALA A 12 -1.00 -4.43 3.27
C ALA A 12 -0.18 -4.25 4.57
N PRO A 13 0.64 -3.19 4.73
CA PRO A 13 1.31 -2.97 6.01
C PRO A 13 0.33 -2.70 7.16
N GLY A 14 -0.76 -1.96 6.90
CA GLY A 14 -1.78 -1.62 7.89
C GLY A 14 -2.54 -2.82 8.47
N LEU A 15 -2.57 -3.96 7.76
CA LEU A 15 -3.15 -5.21 8.29
C LEU A 15 -2.33 -5.81 9.45
N GLY A 16 -1.02 -5.55 9.51
CA GLY A 16 -0.16 -6.03 10.59
C GLY A 16 0.26 -4.93 11.57
N LEU A 17 0.47 -3.72 11.08
CA LEU A 17 0.82 -2.53 11.85
C LEU A 17 -0.22 -1.43 11.57
N PRO A 18 -1.41 -1.49 12.19
CA PRO A 18 -2.43 -0.46 11.99
C PRO A 18 -1.94 0.92 12.46
N PRO A 19 -2.49 2.02 11.95
CA PRO A 19 -2.18 3.36 12.42
C PRO A 19 -2.39 3.49 13.94
N GLU A 20 -1.40 4.08 14.62
CA GLU A 20 -1.36 4.23 16.07
C GLU A 20 -1.53 5.70 16.46
N LEU A 21 -2.23 5.94 17.57
CA LEU A 21 -2.34 7.26 18.17
C LEU A 21 -1.05 7.58 18.96
N PRO A 22 -0.76 8.87 19.20
CA PRO A 22 0.31 9.26 20.10
C PRO A 22 0.18 8.57 21.46
N ALA A 23 1.29 8.13 22.03
CA ALA A 23 1.37 7.43 23.32
C ALA A 23 0.70 6.04 23.40
N MET A 24 0.33 5.43 22.27
CA MET A 24 0.00 4.00 22.27
C MET A 24 1.23 3.14 22.56
N PRO A 25 1.08 2.01 23.28
CA PRO A 25 2.15 1.05 23.41
C PRO A 25 2.49 0.48 22.02
N ALA A 26 3.78 0.48 21.69
CA ALA A 26 4.27 0.03 20.40
C ALA A 26 5.49 -0.89 20.59
N ALA A 27 5.69 -1.80 19.64
CA ALA A 27 6.94 -2.55 19.56
C ALA A 27 8.13 -1.63 19.23
N GLU A 28 9.34 -2.14 19.44
CA GLU A 28 10.58 -1.48 19.03
C GLU A 28 10.50 -0.99 17.57
N LEU A 29 10.97 0.24 17.33
CA LEU A 29 10.76 0.92 16.07
C LEU A 29 11.46 0.23 14.90
N LEU A 30 12.72 -0.19 15.08
CA LEU A 30 13.52 -0.76 14.00
C LEU A 30 12.92 -2.06 13.44
N PRO A 31 12.51 -3.05 14.26
CA PRO A 31 11.78 -4.22 13.78
C PRO A 31 10.52 -3.87 12.98
N ARG A 32 9.73 -2.88 13.45
CA ARG A 32 8.53 -2.43 12.74
C ARG A 32 8.85 -1.84 11.37
N GLN A 33 9.91 -1.04 11.29
CA GLN A 33 10.38 -0.46 10.02
C GLN A 33 10.83 -1.54 9.04
N ILE A 34 11.60 -2.53 9.51
CA ILE A 34 12.04 -3.66 8.68
C ILE A 34 10.84 -4.44 8.16
N TRP A 35 9.89 -4.76 9.05
CA TRP A 35 8.68 -5.50 8.67
C TRP A 35 7.82 -4.69 7.67
N TRP A 36 7.65 -3.38 7.91
CA TRP A 36 6.90 -2.49 7.03
C TRP A 36 7.52 -2.42 5.63
N ILE A 37 8.83 -2.15 5.53
CA ILE A 37 9.55 -2.07 4.25
C ILE A 37 9.47 -3.41 3.51
N SER A 38 9.62 -4.52 4.24
CA SER A 38 9.53 -5.87 3.67
C SER A 38 8.14 -6.14 3.10
N THR A 39 7.08 -5.75 3.82
CA THR A 39 5.68 -5.89 3.38
C THR A 39 5.38 -5.04 2.15
N VAL A 40 5.85 -3.80 2.14
CA VAL A 40 5.75 -2.88 0.99
C VAL A 40 6.45 -3.46 -0.23
N ALA A 41 7.71 -3.88 -0.08
CA ALA A 41 8.50 -4.43 -1.19
C ALA A 41 7.86 -5.71 -1.74
N ALA A 42 7.47 -6.64 -0.88
CA ALA A 42 6.84 -7.90 -1.29
C ALA A 42 5.50 -7.66 -2.00
N THR A 43 4.67 -6.74 -1.49
CA THR A 43 3.39 -6.38 -2.10
C THR A 43 3.58 -5.71 -3.45
N ALA A 44 4.53 -4.78 -3.57
CA ALA A 44 4.83 -4.09 -4.82
C ALA A 44 5.31 -5.07 -5.91
N VAL A 45 6.23 -6.00 -5.55
CA VAL A 45 6.71 -7.03 -6.47
C VAL A 45 5.59 -7.99 -6.86
N GLY A 46 4.78 -8.46 -5.90
CA GLY A 46 3.66 -9.35 -6.16
C GLY A 46 2.62 -8.73 -7.11
N LEU A 47 2.18 -7.49 -6.84
CA LEU A 47 1.28 -6.78 -7.74
C LEU A 47 1.90 -6.51 -9.11
N GLY A 48 3.21 -6.21 -9.16
CA GLY A 48 3.95 -6.08 -10.42
C GLY A 48 3.96 -7.37 -11.24
N LEU A 49 4.20 -8.51 -10.60
CA LEU A 49 4.13 -9.82 -11.26
C LEU A 49 2.73 -10.09 -11.84
N ILE A 50 1.67 -9.81 -11.08
CA ILE A 50 0.28 -9.98 -11.54
C ILE A 50 -0.05 -9.04 -12.69
N ALA A 51 0.37 -7.78 -12.61
CA ALA A 51 0.02 -6.76 -13.60
C ALA A 51 0.73 -6.95 -14.94
N PHE A 52 1.97 -7.44 -14.93
CA PHE A 52 2.82 -7.48 -16.13
C PHE A 52 3.08 -8.88 -16.68
N ARG A 53 2.69 -9.96 -15.98
CA ARG A 53 2.98 -11.33 -16.40
C ARG A 53 1.69 -12.13 -16.58
N LYS A 54 1.61 -12.90 -17.66
CA LYS A 54 0.49 -13.83 -17.95
C LYS A 54 0.93 -15.28 -17.77
N SER A 55 1.41 -15.65 -16.58
CA SER A 55 1.75 -17.04 -16.29
C SER A 55 1.26 -17.46 -14.91
N LEU A 56 0.64 -18.65 -14.86
CA LEU A 56 0.10 -19.20 -13.63
C LEU A 56 1.18 -19.38 -12.55
N PRO A 57 2.39 -19.90 -12.84
CA PRO A 57 3.43 -20.01 -11.82
C PRO A 57 3.84 -18.67 -11.22
N LEU A 58 3.90 -17.60 -12.02
CA LEU A 58 4.25 -16.26 -11.51
C LEU A 58 3.11 -15.64 -10.72
N ALA A 59 1.86 -15.93 -11.07
CA ALA A 59 0.70 -15.52 -10.28
C ALA A 59 0.70 -16.19 -8.90
N ILE A 60 1.03 -17.48 -8.82
CA ILE A 60 1.20 -18.19 -7.54
C ILE A 60 2.32 -17.57 -6.73
N LEU A 61 3.49 -17.33 -7.34
CA LEU A 61 4.61 -16.66 -6.67
C LEU A 61 4.21 -15.27 -6.15
N ALA A 62 3.45 -14.50 -6.92
CA ALA A 62 2.96 -13.19 -6.50
C ALA A 62 2.09 -13.25 -5.24
N VAL A 63 1.15 -14.20 -5.18
CA VAL A 63 0.31 -14.42 -4.00
C VAL A 63 1.17 -14.83 -2.81
N VAL A 64 2.12 -15.75 -3.00
CA VAL A 64 3.05 -16.17 -1.94
C VAL A 64 3.85 -14.98 -1.41
N LEU A 65 4.36 -14.12 -2.29
CA LEU A 65 5.10 -12.92 -1.88
C LEU A 65 4.22 -11.95 -1.07
N ILE A 66 2.99 -11.69 -1.51
CA ILE A 66 2.07 -10.80 -0.79
C ILE A 66 1.73 -11.36 0.59
N VAL A 67 1.54 -12.68 0.71
CA VAL A 67 1.12 -13.33 1.95
C VAL A 67 2.28 -13.55 2.93
N ALA A 68 3.51 -13.75 2.44
CA ALA A 68 4.66 -14.13 3.27
C ALA A 68 4.92 -13.22 4.48
N PRO A 69 4.92 -11.87 4.36
CA PRO A 69 5.13 -10.98 5.51
C PRO A 69 4.05 -11.14 6.60
N HIS A 70 2.82 -11.48 6.21
CA HIS A 70 1.70 -11.69 7.14
C HIS A 70 1.79 -13.04 7.88
N VAL A 71 2.42 -14.05 7.26
CA VAL A 71 2.73 -15.33 7.92
C VAL A 71 3.85 -15.17 8.95
N VAL A 72 4.85 -14.34 8.65
CA VAL A 72 5.92 -13.99 9.61
C VAL A 72 5.35 -13.22 10.80
N GLY A 73 4.35 -12.36 10.56
CA GLY A 73 3.69 -11.56 11.58
C GLY A 73 4.43 -10.26 11.89
N ALA A 74 3.66 -9.21 12.17
CA ALA A 74 4.21 -7.91 12.52
C ALA A 74 4.71 -7.90 13.98
N PRO A 75 5.82 -7.19 14.29
CA PRO A 75 6.29 -7.02 15.67
C PRO A 75 5.21 -6.39 16.55
N GLN A 76 4.90 -7.03 17.68
CA GLN A 76 3.87 -6.60 18.63
C GLN A 76 4.49 -5.98 19.89
N PRO A 77 3.79 -5.05 20.57
CA PRO A 77 4.25 -4.52 21.84
C PRO A 77 4.24 -5.61 22.93
N VAL A 78 5.04 -5.40 23.97
CA VAL A 78 5.11 -6.32 25.14
C VAL A 78 3.81 -6.28 25.97
N SER A 79 3.14 -5.13 25.99
CA SER A 79 1.84 -4.91 26.64
C SER A 79 0.94 -4.09 25.73
N PHE A 80 -0.36 -4.36 25.77
CA PHE A 80 -1.40 -3.59 25.08
C PHE A 80 -2.12 -2.62 26.03
N GLU A 81 -1.68 -2.50 27.27
CA GLU A 81 -2.27 -1.58 28.25
C GLU A 81 -2.16 -0.14 27.75
N THR A 82 -3.30 0.53 27.66
CA THR A 82 -3.39 1.91 27.23
C THR A 82 -4.57 2.60 27.89
N ALA A 83 -4.40 3.88 28.20
CA ALA A 83 -5.49 4.74 28.66
C ALA A 83 -6.36 5.25 27.49
N ILE A 84 -5.98 4.94 26.24
CA ILE A 84 -6.68 5.41 25.05
C ILE A 84 -7.96 4.59 24.86
N PRO A 85 -9.13 5.25 24.74
CA PRO A 85 -10.37 4.54 24.44
C PRO A 85 -10.31 3.80 23.11
N GLU A 86 -10.74 2.54 23.09
CA GLU A 86 -10.75 1.69 21.89
C GLU A 86 -11.51 2.32 20.71
N GLY A 87 -12.63 3.01 21.01
CA GLY A 87 -13.44 3.68 20.00
C GLY A 87 -12.69 4.81 19.29
N LEU A 88 -11.79 5.51 20.00
CA LEU A 88 -10.96 6.55 19.42
C LEU A 88 -9.88 5.96 18.50
N HIS A 89 -9.25 4.86 18.92
CA HIS A 89 -8.27 4.16 18.08
C HIS A 89 -8.93 3.64 16.80
N HIS A 90 -10.10 3.00 16.91
CA HIS A 90 -10.83 2.51 15.75
C HIS A 90 -11.22 3.64 14.77
N GLN A 91 -11.75 4.75 15.30
CA GLN A 91 -12.06 5.93 14.48
C GLN A 91 -10.83 6.47 13.75
N PHE A 92 -9.68 6.50 14.43
CA PHE A 92 -8.42 6.94 13.83
C PHE A 92 -7.96 6.01 12.71
N VAL A 93 -7.97 4.69 12.92
CA VAL A 93 -7.62 3.70 11.90
C VAL A 93 -8.50 3.84 10.67
N VAL A 94 -9.82 3.97 10.85
CA VAL A 94 -10.78 4.17 9.75
C VAL A 94 -10.50 5.48 9.02
N ALA A 95 -10.35 6.59 9.76
CA ALA A 95 -10.14 7.91 9.18
C ALA A 95 -8.85 7.96 8.34
N VAL A 96 -7.73 7.45 8.87
CA VAL A 96 -6.45 7.41 8.16
C VAL A 96 -6.55 6.52 6.92
N THR A 97 -7.11 5.32 7.05
CA THR A 97 -7.20 4.35 5.95
C THR A 97 -8.07 4.88 4.81
N LEU A 98 -9.22 5.48 5.12
CA LEU A 98 -10.11 6.06 4.10
C LEU A 98 -9.52 7.32 3.47
N THR A 99 -8.83 8.16 4.25
CA THR A 99 -8.15 9.35 3.73
C THR A 99 -7.06 8.94 2.74
N ASP A 100 -6.24 7.95 3.09
CA ASP A 100 -5.22 7.40 2.21
C ASP A 100 -5.81 6.75 0.95
N LEU A 101 -6.92 6.01 1.08
CA LEU A 101 -7.61 5.43 -0.08
C LEU A 101 -8.04 6.54 -1.05
N VAL A 102 -8.71 7.57 -0.55
CA VAL A 102 -9.14 8.71 -1.38
C VAL A 102 -7.94 9.41 -2.00
N PHE A 103 -6.89 9.68 -1.22
CA PHE A 103 -5.65 10.28 -1.70
C PHE A 103 -5.05 9.49 -2.87
N TRP A 104 -4.89 8.18 -2.72
CA TRP A 104 -4.29 7.32 -3.75
C TRP A 104 -5.18 7.19 -4.99
N LEU A 105 -6.50 7.16 -4.84
CA LEU A 105 -7.43 7.15 -5.97
C LEU A 105 -7.34 8.46 -6.76
N VAL A 106 -7.36 9.61 -6.06
CA VAL A 106 -7.22 10.93 -6.68
C VAL A 106 -5.87 11.06 -7.37
N LEU A 107 -4.78 10.67 -6.71
CA LEU A 107 -3.43 10.68 -7.30
C LEU A 107 -3.37 9.80 -8.56
N GLY A 108 -3.92 8.59 -8.50
CA GLY A 108 -3.99 7.68 -9.64
C GLY A 108 -4.79 8.25 -10.81
N ALA A 109 -5.93 8.89 -10.53
CA ALA A 109 -6.75 9.55 -11.54
C ALA A 109 -6.03 10.76 -12.17
N ALA A 110 -5.44 11.63 -11.34
CA ALA A 110 -4.69 12.80 -11.78
C ALA A 110 -3.52 12.40 -12.70
N VAL A 111 -2.70 11.43 -12.29
CA VAL A 111 -1.61 10.90 -13.12
C VAL A 111 -2.14 10.30 -14.42
N GLY A 112 -3.26 9.58 -14.37
CA GLY A 112 -3.92 9.04 -15.56
C GLY A 112 -4.32 10.12 -16.58
N VAL A 113 -4.96 11.20 -16.10
CA VAL A 113 -5.37 12.34 -16.92
C VAL A 113 -4.16 13.07 -17.50
N VAL A 114 -3.16 13.39 -16.66
CA VAL A 114 -1.95 14.11 -17.10
C VAL A 114 -1.19 13.31 -18.15
N ARG A 115 -1.01 11.99 -17.93
CA ARG A 115 -0.37 11.10 -18.91
C ARG A 115 -1.14 11.08 -20.23
N GLY A 116 -2.48 11.00 -20.17
CA GLY A 116 -3.32 11.04 -21.37
C GLY A 116 -3.14 12.32 -22.19
N ARG A 117 -2.98 13.47 -21.52
CA ARG A 117 -2.74 14.76 -22.19
C ARG A 117 -1.35 14.84 -22.81
N ILE A 118 -0.30 14.47 -22.06
CA ILE A 118 1.09 14.53 -22.55
C ILE A 118 1.29 13.56 -23.73
N THR A 119 0.80 12.33 -23.61
CA THR A 119 0.97 11.33 -24.68
C THR A 119 0.02 11.59 -25.85
N GLY A 120 -1.18 12.12 -25.62
CA GLY A 120 -2.12 12.50 -26.69
C GLY A 120 -1.59 13.58 -27.63
N THR A 121 -0.81 14.54 -27.13
CA THR A 121 -0.15 15.57 -27.97
C THR A 121 0.88 14.96 -28.93
N SER A 122 1.55 13.86 -28.54
CA SER A 122 2.60 13.24 -29.35
C SER A 122 2.08 12.50 -30.58
N THR A 123 0.85 11.96 -30.54
CA THR A 123 0.20 11.32 -31.69
C THR A 123 -0.24 12.37 -32.72
N SER A 124 -0.82 13.48 -32.26
CA SER A 124 -1.28 14.58 -33.12
C SER A 124 -0.15 15.22 -33.94
N LEU A 125 1.08 15.27 -33.43
CA LEU A 125 2.22 15.80 -34.17
C LEU A 125 2.72 14.81 -35.24
N ARG A 126 2.67 13.50 -34.98
CA ARG A 126 3.07 12.48 -35.97
C ARG A 126 2.13 12.44 -37.16
N ASP A 127 0.83 12.57 -36.92
CA ASP A 127 -0.19 12.59 -37.99
C ASP A 127 -0.16 13.89 -38.81
N SER A 128 0.43 14.97 -38.28
CA SER A 128 0.62 16.23 -39.02
C SER A 128 1.82 16.21 -39.98
N PHE A 129 2.70 15.22 -39.88
CA PHE A 129 3.90 15.05 -40.72
C PHE A 129 3.82 13.84 -41.66
N ALA A 130 2.70 13.10 -41.64
CA ALA A 130 2.38 12.02 -42.58
C ALA A 130 1.39 12.52 -43.64
#